data_AF-A0A9W7CSK9-F1
#
_entry.id   AF-A0A9W7CSK9-F1
#
_cell.length_a   1.000
_cell.length_b   1.000
_cell.length_c   1.000
_cell.angle_alpha   90.00
_cell.angle_beta   90.00
_cell.angle_gamma   90.00
#
_symmetry.space_group_name_H-M   'P 1'
#
loop_
_entity.id
_entity.type
_entity.pdbx_description
1 polymer ?
#
loop_
_entity_poly.entity_id
_entity_poly.type
_entity_poly.pdbx_seq_one_letter_code
_entity_poly.pdbx_strand_id
1 'polypeptide(L)'
;MALARLVVDLNRRPPLRTDYELDQRLEAAESLSDVVDALAPVPRSPAPWEYELTELRDDVASLEASLAASEASLRREVDLRLKAERLCNQASHVRNAALANLRRIRLDHADAARQLVATNIALEQSSQAATALEQRCRRLDKSLADTHKVILHAREQFMAGISSYAAQLRQLREYLEQSDRQSSASGGASSASASAMPAAFATFLEELGALQLAIPPPPEASGPSEGSGPTPPASSGSSGSLGGAAAKSGSSTTLTVDSNN
;
A
#
# COMPACT_ATOMS: atom_id res chain seq x y z
N MET A 1 58.02 -57.02 74.74
CA MET A 1 58.73 -55.71 74.79
C MET A 1 60.06 -55.69 74.01
N ALA A 2 60.77 -56.80 73.82
CA ALA A 2 62.04 -56.82 73.09
C ALA A 2 61.92 -56.53 71.58
N LEU A 3 60.87 -57.04 70.93
CA LEU A 3 60.67 -56.88 69.48
C LEU A 3 60.38 -55.42 69.06
N ALA A 4 59.59 -54.70 69.87
CA ALA A 4 59.23 -53.32 69.61
C ALA A 4 60.44 -52.37 69.70
N ARG A 5 61.39 -52.64 70.61
CA ARG A 5 62.66 -51.89 70.68
C ARG A 5 63.52 -52.15 69.44
N LEU A 6 63.63 -53.41 69.00
CA LEU A 6 64.40 -53.78 67.80
C LEU A 6 63.86 -53.08 66.54
N VAL A 7 62.54 -53.06 66.35
CA VAL A 7 61.91 -52.39 65.20
C VAL A 7 62.13 -50.87 65.23
N VAL A 8 62.08 -50.26 66.42
CA VAL A 8 62.37 -48.83 66.58
C VAL A 8 63.85 -48.53 66.34
N ASP A 9 64.75 -49.40 66.80
CA ASP A 9 66.19 -49.25 66.60
C ASP A 9 66.57 -49.45 65.12
N LEU A 10 65.93 -50.37 64.39
CA LEU A 10 66.09 -50.57 62.94
C LEU A 10 65.55 -49.39 62.11
N ASN A 11 64.45 -48.77 62.52
CA ASN A 11 63.90 -47.59 61.84
C ASN A 11 64.72 -46.31 62.12
N ARG A 12 65.34 -46.21 63.30
CA ARG A 12 66.15 -45.05 63.70
C ARG A 12 67.60 -45.14 63.24
N ARG A 13 68.11 -46.37 63.10
CA ARG A 13 69.42 -46.68 62.54
C ARG A 13 69.18 -47.73 61.48
N PRO A 14 68.78 -47.33 60.26
CA PRO A 14 68.73 -48.28 59.16
C PRO A 14 70.07 -49.03 59.15
N PRO A 15 70.07 -50.37 59.04
CA PRO A 15 71.31 -51.11 58.94
C PRO A 15 72.13 -50.42 57.86
N LEU A 16 73.36 -50.02 58.21
CA LEU A 16 74.33 -49.50 57.25
C LEU A 16 74.18 -50.41 56.03
N ARG A 17 73.73 -49.86 54.89
CA ARG A 17 73.65 -50.63 53.64
C ARG A 17 75.08 -51.10 53.43
N THR A 18 75.33 -52.34 53.82
CA THR A 18 76.54 -53.09 53.51
C THR A 18 76.66 -52.94 52.01
N ASP A 19 77.64 -52.15 51.59
CA ASP A 19 77.84 -51.87 50.19
C ASP A 19 78.32 -53.20 49.62
N TYR A 20 77.38 -54.00 49.09
CA TYR A 20 77.61 -55.41 48.75
C TYR A 20 78.78 -55.55 47.78
N GLU A 21 78.97 -54.56 46.91
CA GLU A 21 80.11 -54.49 45.99
C GLU A 21 81.42 -54.16 46.72
N LEU A 22 81.39 -53.33 47.77
CA LEU A 22 82.54 -53.08 48.63
C LEU A 22 82.91 -54.34 49.42
N ASP A 23 81.92 -55.02 50.01
CA ASP A 23 82.14 -56.26 50.76
C ASP A 23 82.71 -57.36 49.86
N GLN A 24 82.20 -57.53 48.64
CA GLN A 24 82.70 -58.50 47.67
C GLN A 24 84.13 -58.18 47.19
N ARG A 25 84.49 -56.89 47.07
CA ARG A 25 85.87 -56.46 46.72
C ARG A 25 86.84 -56.65 47.88
N LEU A 26 86.38 -56.42 49.11
CA LEU A 26 87.17 -56.68 50.32
C LEU A 26 87.38 -58.19 50.56
N GLU A 27 86.40 -59.03 50.23
CA GLU A 27 86.54 -60.49 50.29
C GLU A 27 87.52 -61.05 49.24
N ALA A 28 87.65 -60.40 48.08
CA ALA A 28 88.56 -60.80 47.00
C ALA A 28 90.00 -60.25 47.15
N ALA A 29 90.27 -59.43 48.17
CA ALA A 29 91.57 -58.81 48.38
C ALA A 29 92.55 -59.77 49.09
N GLU A 30 93.63 -60.15 48.42
CA GLU A 30 94.65 -61.06 48.98
C GLU A 30 95.89 -60.30 49.52
N SER A 31 96.00 -59.00 49.20
CA SER A 31 97.09 -58.13 49.67
C SER A 31 96.60 -56.80 50.24
N LEU A 32 97.47 -56.16 51.03
CA LEU A 32 97.22 -54.83 51.61
C LEU A 32 97.02 -53.74 50.54
N SER A 33 97.60 -53.92 49.35
CA SER A 33 97.38 -53.03 48.20
C SER A 33 95.96 -53.19 47.66
N ASP A 34 95.49 -54.44 47.53
CA ASP A 34 94.16 -54.75 47.01
C ASP A 34 93.05 -54.24 47.93
N VAL A 35 93.29 -54.23 49.25
CA VAL A 35 92.36 -53.61 50.22
C VAL A 35 92.27 -52.10 49.99
N VAL A 36 93.39 -51.41 49.77
CA VAL A 36 93.40 -49.97 49.48
C VAL A 36 92.69 -49.68 48.15
N ASP A 37 92.89 -50.52 47.14
CA ASP A 37 92.21 -50.42 45.86
C ASP A 37 90.71 -50.76 45.96
N ALA A 38 90.32 -51.68 46.84
CA ALA A 38 88.92 -51.99 47.16
C ALA A 38 88.20 -50.81 47.84
N LEU A 39 88.91 -50.06 48.69
CA LEU A 39 88.41 -48.83 49.32
C LEU A 39 88.36 -47.63 48.37
N ALA A 40 88.97 -47.72 47.18
CA ALA A 40 88.89 -46.66 46.17
C ALA A 40 87.41 -46.47 45.74
N PRO A 41 86.91 -45.22 45.66
CA PRO A 41 85.54 -44.93 45.27
C PRO A 41 85.27 -45.46 43.86
N VAL A 42 84.30 -46.37 43.71
CA VAL A 42 83.84 -46.79 42.38
C VAL A 42 83.06 -45.62 41.78
N PRO A 43 83.37 -45.19 40.55
CA PRO A 43 82.51 -44.27 39.83
C PRO A 43 81.15 -44.96 39.64
N ARG A 44 80.11 -44.47 40.34
CA ARG A 44 78.75 -45.01 40.22
C ARG A 44 78.27 -44.77 38.80
N SER A 45 78.12 -45.84 38.02
CA SER A 45 77.38 -45.78 36.77
C SER A 45 75.91 -45.52 37.11
N PRO A 46 75.21 -44.61 36.38
CA PRO A 46 73.78 -44.40 36.58
C PRO A 46 73.05 -45.73 36.52
N ALA A 47 72.19 -45.99 37.49
CA ALA A 47 71.46 -47.25 37.50
C ALA A 47 70.51 -47.31 36.28
N PRO A 48 70.22 -48.48 35.69
CA PRO A 48 69.39 -48.59 34.48
C PRO A 48 68.02 -47.90 34.59
N TRP A 49 67.41 -47.88 35.78
CA TRP A 49 66.13 -47.22 36.05
C TRP A 49 66.23 -45.68 36.07
N GLU A 50 67.41 -45.09 36.24
CA GLU A 50 67.60 -43.63 36.18
C GLU A 50 67.38 -43.10 34.76
N TYR A 51 67.77 -43.88 33.74
CA TYR A 51 67.50 -43.57 32.34
C TYR A 51 66.01 -43.65 32.01
N GLU A 52 65.33 -44.71 32.45
CA GLU A 52 63.88 -44.86 32.31
C GLU A 52 63.12 -43.72 33.02
N LEU A 53 63.60 -43.29 34.19
CA LEU A 53 63.01 -42.17 34.92
C LEU A 53 63.20 -40.84 34.17
N THR A 54 64.34 -40.62 33.53
CA THR A 54 64.56 -39.43 32.69
C THR A 54 63.67 -39.45 31.46
N GLU A 55 63.55 -40.59 30.78
CA GLU A 55 62.67 -40.76 29.62
C GLU A 55 61.21 -40.50 29.98
N LEU A 56 60.72 -41.08 31.08
CA LEU A 56 59.36 -40.81 31.58
C LEU A 56 59.12 -39.34 31.93
N ARG A 57 60.12 -38.63 32.44
CA ARG A 57 60.00 -37.20 32.74
C ARG A 57 59.91 -36.37 31.46
N ASP A 58 60.71 -36.71 30.46
CA ASP A 58 60.68 -36.06 29.14
C ASP A 58 59.34 -36.32 28.44
N ASP A 59 58.82 -37.54 28.53
CA ASP A 59 57.50 -37.91 28.02
C ASP A 59 56.38 -37.15 28.73
N VAL A 60 56.41 -37.06 30.06
CA VAL A 60 55.43 -36.26 30.83
C VAL A 60 55.50 -34.80 30.41
N ALA A 61 56.69 -34.21 30.28
CA ALA A 61 56.86 -32.83 29.84
C ALA A 61 56.32 -32.61 28.41
N SER A 62 56.56 -33.56 27.50
CA SER A 62 56.05 -33.55 26.13
C SER A 62 54.51 -33.63 26.10
N LEU A 63 53.93 -34.52 26.90
CA LEU A 63 52.48 -34.68 27.01
C LEU A 63 51.83 -33.43 27.61
N GLU A 64 52.40 -32.83 28.65
CA GLU A 64 51.93 -31.58 29.24
C GLU A 64 51.96 -30.42 28.22
N ALA A 65 53.03 -30.31 27.44
CA ALA A 65 53.13 -29.32 26.36
C ALA A 65 52.06 -29.56 25.27
N SER A 66 51.84 -30.82 24.89
CA SER A 66 50.80 -31.18 23.90
C SER A 66 49.40 -30.88 24.41
N LEU A 67 49.14 -31.12 25.71
CA LEU A 67 47.87 -30.81 26.36
C LEU A 67 47.63 -29.30 26.34
N ALA A 68 48.61 -28.50 26.76
CA ALA A 68 48.51 -27.04 26.74
C ALA A 68 48.25 -26.49 25.32
N ALA A 69 48.92 -27.05 24.31
CA ALA A 69 48.69 -26.68 22.91
C ALA A 69 47.27 -27.04 22.44
N SER A 70 46.77 -28.22 22.81
CA SER A 70 45.42 -28.68 22.48
C SER A 70 44.34 -27.84 23.16
N GLU A 71 44.53 -27.47 24.43
CA GLU A 71 43.63 -26.57 25.17
C GLU A 71 43.57 -25.19 24.53
N ALA A 72 44.73 -24.63 24.17
CA ALA A 72 44.80 -23.35 23.47
C ALA A 72 44.09 -23.40 22.11
N SER A 73 44.19 -24.54 21.41
CA SER A 73 43.44 -24.77 20.16
C SER A 73 41.93 -24.87 20.40
N LEU A 74 41.51 -25.59 21.44
CA LEU A 74 40.09 -25.72 21.79
C LEU A 74 39.47 -24.37 22.16
N ARG A 75 40.16 -23.54 22.94
CA ARG A 75 39.71 -22.18 23.28
C ARG A 75 39.48 -21.34 22.02
N ARG A 76 40.42 -21.38 21.06
CA ARG A 76 40.28 -20.69 19.77
C ARG A 76 39.07 -21.19 18.97
N GLU A 77 38.86 -22.50 18.93
CA GLU A 77 37.71 -23.10 18.23
C GLU A 77 36.37 -22.68 18.88
N VAL A 78 36.28 -22.69 20.21
CA VAL A 78 35.10 -22.22 20.94
C VAL A 78 34.81 -20.75 20.64
N ASP A 79 35.84 -19.89 20.65
CA ASP A 79 35.68 -18.47 20.32
C ASP A 79 35.16 -18.27 18.89
N LEU A 80 35.65 -19.06 17.93
CA LEU A 80 35.19 -19.02 16.54
C LEU A 80 33.73 -19.49 16.42
N ARG A 81 33.35 -20.57 17.12
CA ARG A 81 31.95 -21.05 17.16
C ARG A 81 31.01 -20.01 17.74
N LEU A 82 31.37 -19.38 18.86
CA LEU A 82 30.57 -18.30 19.46
C LEU A 82 30.45 -17.07 18.54
N LYS A 83 31.48 -16.78 17.74
CA LYS A 83 31.39 -15.73 16.71
C LYS A 83 30.44 -16.14 15.58
N ALA A 84 30.56 -17.37 15.08
CA ALA A 84 29.70 -17.89 14.04
C ALA A 84 28.22 -17.93 14.48
N GLU A 85 27.93 -18.40 15.69
CA GLU A 85 26.57 -18.42 16.24
C GLU A 85 25.97 -17.02 16.34
N ARG A 86 26.74 -16.03 16.81
CA ARG A 86 26.28 -14.63 16.83
C ARG A 86 25.93 -14.11 15.45
N LEU A 87 26.76 -14.39 14.44
CA LEU A 87 26.50 -14.00 13.06
C LEU A 87 25.26 -14.71 12.49
N CYS A 88 25.09 -16.01 12.75
CA CYS A 88 23.91 -16.77 12.34
C CYS A 88 22.62 -16.24 12.97
N ASN A 89 22.67 -15.86 14.25
CA ASN A 89 21.53 -15.25 14.95
C ASN A 89 21.18 -13.88 14.36
N GLN A 90 22.19 -13.04 14.10
CA GLN A 90 21.99 -11.75 13.45
C GLN A 90 21.41 -11.89 12.03
N ALA A 91 21.97 -12.80 11.22
CA ALA A 91 21.47 -13.09 9.88
C ALA A 91 20.02 -13.59 9.91
N SER A 92 19.68 -14.45 10.87
CA SER A 92 18.32 -14.95 11.06
C SER A 92 17.35 -13.84 11.44
N HIS A 93 17.77 -12.92 12.31
CA HIS A 93 16.98 -11.74 12.68
C HIS A 93 16.71 -10.84 11.47
N VAL A 94 17.75 -10.50 10.70
CA VAL A 94 17.62 -9.68 9.48
C VAL A 94 16.71 -10.36 8.46
N ARG A 95 16.89 -11.67 8.23
CA ARG A 95 16.02 -12.45 7.33
C ARG A 95 14.56 -12.41 7.78
N ASN A 96 14.30 -12.62 9.07
CA ASN A 96 12.94 -12.62 9.60
C ASN A 96 12.28 -11.24 9.49
N ALA A 97 13.03 -10.16 9.75
CA ALA A 97 12.57 -8.79 9.55
C ALA A 97 12.25 -8.51 8.06
N ALA A 98 13.12 -8.93 7.15
CA ALA A 98 12.89 -8.81 5.71
C ALA A 98 11.64 -9.57 5.25
N LEU A 99 11.42 -10.79 5.77
CA LEU A 99 10.21 -11.57 5.48
C LEU A 99 8.94 -10.89 6.00
N ALA A 100 8.98 -10.28 7.19
CA ALA A 100 7.86 -9.51 7.73
C ALA A 100 7.54 -8.30 6.85
N ASN A 101 8.57 -7.57 6.41
CA ASN A 101 8.42 -6.43 5.50
C ASN A 101 7.84 -6.84 4.14
N LEU A 102 8.33 -7.95 3.56
CA LEU A 102 7.79 -8.48 2.30
C LEU A 102 6.32 -8.87 2.41
N ARG A 103 5.91 -9.48 3.54
CA ARG A 103 4.50 -9.81 3.79
C ARG A 103 3.65 -8.55 3.86
N ARG A 104 4.11 -7.52 4.57
CA ARG A 104 3.42 -6.23 4.64
C ARG A 104 3.26 -5.60 3.26
N ILE A 105 4.34 -5.49 2.49
CA ILE A 105 4.31 -4.90 1.13
C ILE A 105 3.35 -5.66 0.21
N ARG A 106 3.28 -7.00 0.33
CA ARG A 106 2.34 -7.81 -0.45
C ARG A 106 0.88 -7.53 -0.08
N LEU A 107 0.58 -7.32 1.20
CA LEU A 107 -0.76 -6.93 1.65
C LEU A 107 -1.12 -5.54 1.12
N ASP A 108 -0.23 -4.56 1.30
CA ASP A 108 -0.41 -3.20 0.82
C ASP A 108 -0.63 -3.16 -0.69
N HIS A 109 0.14 -3.94 -1.45
CA HIS A 109 -0.04 -4.08 -2.90
C HIS A 109 -1.40 -4.70 -3.27
N ALA A 110 -1.85 -5.73 -2.54
CA ALA A 110 -3.16 -6.32 -2.78
C ALA A 110 -4.29 -5.33 -2.47
N ASP A 111 -4.16 -4.53 -1.43
CA ASP A 111 -5.10 -3.46 -1.10
C ASP A 111 -5.13 -2.37 -2.17
N ALA A 112 -3.96 -1.89 -2.60
CA ALA A 112 -3.86 -0.93 -3.69
C ALA A 112 -4.46 -1.46 -4.99
N ALA A 113 -4.23 -2.74 -5.34
CA ALA A 113 -4.82 -3.35 -6.51
C ALA A 113 -6.36 -3.43 -6.42
N ARG A 114 -6.91 -3.76 -5.24
CA ARG A 114 -8.36 -3.74 -5.00
C ARG A 114 -8.94 -2.33 -5.18
N GLN A 115 -8.26 -1.32 -4.63
CA GLN A 115 -8.67 0.07 -4.75
C GLN A 115 -8.64 0.54 -6.22
N LEU A 116 -7.60 0.18 -6.98
CA LEU A 116 -7.51 0.51 -8.40
C LEU A 116 -8.69 -0.07 -9.19
N VAL A 117 -9.01 -1.35 -8.98
CA VAL A 117 -10.17 -1.99 -9.61
C VAL A 117 -11.47 -1.27 -9.26
N ALA A 118 -11.68 -0.94 -7.98
CA ALA A 118 -12.88 -0.21 -7.54
C ALA A 118 -12.98 1.18 -8.19
N THR A 119 -11.87 1.92 -8.25
CA THR A 119 -11.84 3.24 -8.90
C THR A 119 -12.05 3.15 -10.41
N ASN A 120 -11.54 2.10 -11.07
CA ASN A 120 -11.75 1.90 -12.50
C ASN A 120 -13.23 1.61 -12.81
N ILE A 121 -13.88 0.80 -11.99
CA ILE A 121 -15.34 0.56 -12.11
C ILE A 121 -16.12 1.87 -11.93
N ALA A 122 -15.75 2.70 -10.94
CA ALA A 122 -16.40 3.99 -10.73
C ALA A 122 -16.15 4.96 -11.91
N LEU A 123 -14.94 4.95 -12.47
CA LEU A 123 -14.60 5.72 -13.67
C LEU A 123 -15.46 5.29 -14.86
N GLU A 124 -15.57 3.98 -15.10
CA GLU A 124 -16.41 3.42 -16.17
C GLU A 124 -17.88 3.85 -16.00
N GLN A 125 -18.43 3.76 -14.79
CA GLN A 125 -19.78 4.21 -14.48
C GLN A 125 -19.98 5.71 -14.77
N SER A 126 -19.03 6.56 -14.35
CA SER A 126 -19.09 7.99 -14.63
C SER A 126 -18.97 8.30 -16.13
N SER A 127 -18.16 7.55 -16.87
CA SER A 127 -18.04 7.70 -18.33
C SER A 127 -19.35 7.33 -19.04
N GLN A 128 -20.03 6.27 -18.58
CA GLN A 128 -21.34 5.87 -19.09
C GLN A 128 -22.40 6.95 -18.81
N ALA A 129 -22.41 7.51 -17.60
CA ALA A 129 -23.30 8.61 -17.27
C ALA A 129 -23.06 9.86 -18.15
N ALA A 130 -21.79 10.22 -18.39
CA ALA A 130 -21.43 11.33 -19.27
C ALA A 130 -21.93 11.11 -20.70
N THR A 131 -21.69 9.93 -21.29
CA THR A 131 -22.20 9.61 -22.64
C THR A 131 -23.72 9.62 -22.73
N ALA A 132 -24.43 9.16 -21.69
CA ALA A 132 -25.89 9.22 -21.63
C ALA A 132 -26.40 10.67 -21.58
N LEU A 133 -25.74 11.54 -20.80
CA LEU A 133 -26.06 12.96 -20.74
C LEU A 133 -25.79 13.66 -22.08
N GLU A 134 -24.66 13.39 -22.74
CA GLU A 134 -24.37 13.93 -24.07
C GLU A 134 -25.44 13.54 -25.09
N GLN A 135 -25.88 12.27 -25.09
CA GLN A 135 -26.96 11.83 -25.97
C GLN A 135 -28.27 12.55 -25.68
N ARG A 136 -28.59 12.79 -24.39
CA ARG A 136 -29.79 13.54 -24.00
C ARG A 136 -29.71 14.99 -24.45
N CYS A 137 -28.58 15.66 -24.25
CA CYS A 137 -28.36 17.03 -24.75
C CYS A 137 -28.56 17.09 -26.26
N ARG A 138 -27.96 16.18 -27.03
CA ARG A 138 -28.13 16.12 -28.49
C ARG A 138 -29.59 15.92 -28.92
N ARG A 139 -30.39 15.16 -28.16
CA ARG A 139 -31.84 15.01 -28.43
C ARG A 139 -32.60 16.29 -28.15
N LEU A 140 -32.29 16.96 -27.03
CA LEU A 140 -32.90 18.23 -26.66
C LEU A 140 -32.53 19.32 -27.68
N ASP A 141 -31.28 19.40 -28.13
CA ASP A 141 -30.85 20.35 -29.16
C ASP A 141 -31.60 20.16 -30.48
N LYS A 142 -31.82 18.90 -30.89
CA LYS A 142 -32.66 18.60 -32.07
C LYS A 142 -34.11 19.03 -31.86
N SER A 143 -34.70 18.72 -30.71
CA SER A 143 -36.05 19.16 -30.37
C SER A 143 -36.19 20.68 -30.35
N LEU A 144 -35.18 21.40 -29.83
CA LEU A 144 -35.14 22.86 -29.86
C LEU A 144 -35.04 23.39 -31.29
N ALA A 145 -34.19 22.80 -32.12
CA ALA A 145 -34.09 23.18 -33.53
C ALA A 145 -35.41 22.95 -34.29
N ASP A 146 -36.11 21.84 -34.02
CA ASP A 146 -37.38 21.53 -34.68
C ASP A 146 -38.51 22.44 -34.21
N THR A 147 -38.64 22.69 -32.90
CA THR A 147 -39.59 23.68 -32.38
C THR A 147 -39.31 25.09 -32.93
N HIS A 148 -38.04 25.48 -33.06
CA HIS A 148 -37.66 26.75 -33.67
C HIS A 148 -38.13 26.84 -35.13
N LYS A 149 -37.95 25.78 -35.94
CA LYS A 149 -38.46 25.74 -37.32
C LYS A 149 -39.98 25.89 -37.38
N VAL A 150 -40.71 25.23 -36.48
CA VAL A 150 -42.17 25.35 -36.39
C VAL A 150 -42.58 26.80 -36.07
N ILE A 151 -41.88 27.46 -35.14
CA ILE A 151 -42.15 28.86 -34.79
C ILE A 151 -41.89 29.79 -35.99
N LEU A 152 -40.78 29.60 -36.71
CA LEU A 152 -40.48 30.40 -37.89
C LEU A 152 -41.55 30.22 -38.98
N HIS A 153 -41.95 28.99 -39.25
CA HIS A 153 -42.99 28.69 -40.22
C HIS A 153 -44.34 29.29 -39.82
N ALA A 154 -44.76 29.15 -38.56
CA ALA A 154 -45.99 29.76 -38.05
C ALA A 154 -45.95 31.29 -38.15
N ARG A 155 -44.81 31.91 -37.89
CA ARG A 155 -44.61 33.35 -38.06
C ARG A 155 -44.75 33.77 -39.52
N GLU A 156 -44.14 33.03 -40.46
CA GLU A 156 -44.26 33.30 -41.90
C GLU A 156 -45.71 33.20 -42.37
N GLN A 157 -46.42 32.14 -41.98
CA GLN A 157 -47.84 31.97 -42.27
C GLN A 157 -48.69 33.11 -41.71
N PHE A 158 -48.43 33.53 -40.47
CA PHE A 158 -49.13 34.65 -39.84
C PHE A 158 -48.91 35.97 -40.60
N MET A 159 -47.66 36.25 -41.00
CA MET A 159 -47.34 37.44 -41.78
C MET A 159 -47.98 37.43 -43.17
N ALA A 160 -48.04 36.28 -43.84
CA ALA A 160 -48.76 36.10 -45.10
C ALA A 160 -50.27 36.29 -44.92
N GLY A 161 -50.84 35.78 -43.81
CA GLY A 161 -52.22 36.03 -43.43
C GLY A 161 -52.53 37.53 -43.29
N ILE A 162 -51.69 38.27 -42.57
CA ILE A 162 -51.84 39.74 -42.43
C ILE A 162 -51.75 40.45 -43.78
N SER A 163 -50.80 40.08 -44.65
CA SER A 163 -50.63 40.75 -45.93
C SER A 163 -51.82 40.50 -46.87
N SER A 164 -52.37 39.28 -46.87
CA SER A 164 -53.60 38.93 -47.60
C SER A 164 -54.81 39.71 -47.10
N TYR A 165 -55.00 39.80 -45.78
CA TYR A 165 -56.07 40.59 -45.16
C TYR A 165 -55.95 42.07 -45.51
N ALA A 166 -54.73 42.63 -45.44
CA ALA A 166 -54.47 44.01 -45.83
C ALA A 166 -54.79 44.25 -47.32
N ALA A 167 -54.54 43.29 -48.20
CA ALA A 167 -54.91 43.37 -49.62
C ALA A 167 -56.42 43.37 -49.83
N GLN A 168 -57.15 42.49 -49.15
CA GLN A 168 -58.61 42.43 -49.21
C GLN A 168 -59.27 43.70 -48.66
N LEU A 169 -58.75 44.28 -47.57
CA LEU A 169 -59.22 45.57 -47.08
C LEU A 169 -59.04 46.70 -48.10
N ARG A 170 -57.94 46.70 -48.88
CA ARG A 170 -57.76 47.65 -49.98
C ARG A 170 -58.79 47.43 -51.07
N GLN A 171 -59.01 46.18 -51.48
CA GLN A 171 -60.03 45.83 -52.48
C GLN A 171 -61.45 46.26 -52.06
N LEU A 172 -61.82 46.05 -50.79
CA LEU A 172 -63.11 46.51 -50.26
C LEU A 172 -63.22 48.04 -50.27
N ARG A 173 -62.18 48.75 -49.86
CA ARG A 173 -62.17 50.22 -49.91
C ARG A 173 -62.33 50.71 -51.34
N GLU A 174 -61.58 50.14 -52.28
CA GLU A 174 -61.71 50.46 -53.71
C GLU A 174 -63.11 50.15 -54.24
N TYR A 175 -63.71 49.03 -53.85
CA TYR A 175 -65.08 48.68 -54.21
C TYR A 175 -66.10 49.68 -53.68
N LEU A 176 -65.98 50.07 -52.40
CA LEU A 176 -66.85 51.07 -51.78
C LEU A 176 -66.70 52.44 -52.45
N GLU A 177 -65.46 52.87 -52.75
CA GLU A 177 -65.21 54.10 -53.51
C GLU A 177 -65.79 54.04 -54.93
N GLN A 178 -65.71 52.90 -55.61
CA GLN A 178 -66.30 52.70 -56.94
C GLN A 178 -67.83 52.71 -56.88
N SER A 179 -68.43 52.08 -55.87
CA SER A 179 -69.88 52.09 -55.64
C SER A 179 -70.38 53.50 -55.36
N ASP A 180 -69.66 54.29 -54.55
CA ASP A 180 -70.01 55.69 -54.23
C ASP A 180 -69.93 56.58 -55.48
N ARG A 181 -68.87 56.40 -56.29
CA ARG A 181 -68.76 57.06 -57.61
C ARG A 181 -69.89 56.67 -58.56
N GLN A 182 -70.26 55.38 -58.62
CA GLN A 182 -71.36 54.90 -59.47
C GLN A 182 -72.73 55.39 -59.00
N SER A 183 -72.98 55.49 -57.69
CA SER A 183 -74.20 56.12 -57.15
C SER A 183 -74.24 57.63 -57.40
N SER A 184 -73.09 58.30 -57.40
CA SER A 184 -73.00 59.74 -57.73
C SER A 184 -73.12 60.04 -59.23
N ALA A 185 -72.72 59.10 -60.10
CA ALA A 185 -72.88 59.18 -61.55
C ALA A 185 -74.29 58.73 -62.02
N SER A 186 -74.96 57.87 -61.25
CA SER A 186 -76.35 57.44 -61.44
C SER A 186 -77.31 58.34 -60.65
N GLY A 187 -77.40 59.60 -61.06
CA GLY A 187 -78.49 60.49 -60.65
C GLY A 187 -79.82 60.00 -61.23
N GLY A 188 -80.45 59.04 -60.55
CA GLY A 188 -81.85 58.68 -60.75
C GLY A 188 -82.13 57.63 -61.83
N ALA A 189 -82.13 56.35 -61.44
CA ALA A 189 -83.20 55.39 -61.74
C ALA A 189 -82.86 54.01 -61.16
N SER A 190 -83.87 53.42 -60.51
CA SER A 190 -83.91 52.10 -59.88
C SER A 190 -83.18 50.97 -60.60
N SER A 191 -82.42 50.15 -59.86
CA SER A 191 -82.39 48.70 -60.09
C SER A 191 -81.88 47.94 -58.86
N ALA A 192 -82.74 47.05 -58.35
CA ALA A 192 -82.47 46.12 -57.28
C ALA A 192 -81.43 45.07 -57.72
N SER A 193 -80.16 45.33 -57.46
CA SER A 193 -79.10 44.28 -57.41
C SER A 193 -77.88 44.70 -56.58
N ALA A 194 -78.00 45.74 -55.73
CA ALA A 194 -76.86 46.36 -55.04
C ALA A 194 -76.50 45.71 -53.69
N SER A 195 -76.69 44.41 -53.50
CA SER A 195 -76.32 43.75 -52.24
C SER A 195 -75.75 42.34 -52.39
N ALA A 196 -75.07 42.05 -53.49
CA ALA A 196 -74.14 40.93 -53.48
C ALA A 196 -72.80 41.47 -52.99
N MET A 197 -72.45 41.17 -51.72
CA MET A 197 -71.05 41.26 -51.30
C MET A 197 -70.18 40.60 -52.38
N PRO A 198 -69.02 41.17 -52.76
CA PRO A 198 -68.13 40.53 -53.72
C PRO A 198 -67.96 39.06 -53.31
N ALA A 199 -68.24 38.11 -54.21
CA ALA A 199 -68.26 36.69 -53.87
C ALA A 199 -66.94 36.25 -53.21
N ALA A 200 -65.83 36.87 -53.60
CA ALA A 200 -64.51 36.72 -53.01
C ALA A 200 -64.42 37.10 -51.51
N PHE A 201 -65.24 38.05 -51.04
CA PHE A 201 -65.32 38.42 -49.62
C PHE A 201 -66.23 37.47 -48.82
N ALA A 202 -67.29 36.94 -49.43
CA ALA A 202 -68.14 35.93 -48.80
C ALA A 202 -67.38 34.61 -48.59
N THR A 203 -66.66 34.14 -49.63
CA THR A 203 -65.77 32.97 -49.51
C THR A 203 -64.62 33.22 -48.53
N PHE A 204 -64.16 34.47 -48.42
CA PHE A 204 -63.12 34.84 -47.45
C PHE A 204 -63.57 34.73 -46.00
N LEU A 205 -64.78 35.20 -45.65
CA LEU A 205 -65.30 35.03 -44.28
C LEU A 205 -65.45 33.56 -43.89
N GLU A 206 -65.72 32.70 -44.86
CA GLU A 206 -65.80 31.25 -44.68
C GLU A 206 -64.40 30.62 -44.45
N GLU A 207 -63.39 31.02 -45.24
CA GLU A 207 -61.99 30.59 -45.04
C GLU A 207 -61.38 31.11 -43.73
N LEU A 208 -61.75 32.31 -43.29
CA LEU A 208 -61.31 32.89 -42.01
C LEU A 208 -61.94 32.16 -40.82
N GLY A 209 -63.18 31.68 -40.97
CA GLY A 209 -63.81 30.77 -40.01
C GLY A 209 -63.11 29.41 -39.93
N ALA A 210 -62.50 28.95 -41.03
CA ALA A 210 -61.79 27.67 -41.11
C ALA A 210 -60.33 27.73 -40.60
N LEU A 211 -59.69 28.91 -40.56
CA LEU A 211 -58.33 29.14 -40.04
C LEU A 211 -58.24 29.15 -38.49
N GLN A 212 -59.17 28.50 -37.80
CA GLN A 212 -59.11 28.32 -36.36
C GLN A 212 -57.83 27.56 -36.03
N LEU A 213 -56.82 28.26 -35.50
CA LEU A 213 -55.51 27.72 -35.14
C LEU A 213 -55.70 26.43 -34.34
N ALA A 214 -55.59 25.29 -35.01
CA ALA A 214 -55.45 24.01 -34.35
C ALA A 214 -54.07 24.02 -33.71
N ILE A 215 -54.02 24.40 -32.44
CA ILE A 215 -52.89 24.08 -31.55
C ILE A 215 -52.85 22.55 -31.53
N PRO A 216 -51.81 21.90 -32.08
CA PRO A 216 -51.70 20.45 -31.96
C PRO A 216 -51.57 20.11 -30.46
N PRO A 217 -52.27 19.09 -29.96
CA PRO A 217 -52.15 18.68 -28.57
C PRO A 217 -50.69 18.29 -28.28
N PRO A 218 -50.19 18.54 -27.06
CA PRO A 218 -48.86 18.09 -26.68
C PRO A 218 -48.79 16.56 -26.79
N PRO A 219 -47.65 15.97 -27.18
CA PRO A 219 -47.47 14.53 -27.09
C PRO A 219 -47.68 14.13 -25.63
N GLU A 220 -48.62 13.22 -25.40
CA GLU A 220 -48.89 12.66 -24.08
C GLU A 220 -47.57 12.19 -23.47
N ALA A 221 -47.19 12.85 -22.38
CA ALA A 221 -46.21 12.34 -21.46
C ALA A 221 -46.79 11.05 -20.87
N SER A 222 -46.44 9.92 -21.48
CA SER A 222 -46.49 8.62 -20.83
C SER A 222 -45.73 8.76 -19.50
N GLY A 223 -46.49 8.88 -18.42
CA GLY A 223 -45.93 8.90 -17.07
C GLY A 223 -45.14 7.62 -16.83
N PRO A 224 -43.98 7.69 -16.17
CA PRO A 224 -43.36 6.50 -15.62
C PRO A 224 -44.26 5.95 -14.51
N SER A 225 -44.75 4.74 -14.74
CA SER A 225 -45.32 3.85 -13.73
C SER A 225 -44.44 3.85 -12.48
N GLU A 226 -45.11 4.00 -11.33
CA GLU A 226 -44.60 3.66 -10.01
C GLU A 226 -43.93 2.28 -10.06
N GLY A 227 -42.73 2.19 -9.47
CA GLY A 227 -41.90 0.99 -9.52
C GLY A 227 -40.59 1.17 -8.77
N SER A 228 -40.70 1.22 -7.44
CA SER A 228 -39.68 0.80 -6.44
C SER A 228 -38.23 1.25 -6.66
N GLY A 229 -37.83 2.27 -5.89
CA GLY A 229 -36.42 2.56 -5.55
C GLY A 229 -36.26 2.68 -4.03
N PRO A 230 -35.16 2.19 -3.43
CA PRO A 230 -35.04 1.94 -2.00
C PRO A 230 -34.79 3.21 -1.17
N THR A 231 -35.26 3.16 0.07
CA THR A 231 -35.12 4.14 1.17
C THR A 231 -33.68 4.64 1.39
N PRO A 232 -33.47 5.96 1.61
CA PRO A 232 -32.24 6.48 2.20
C PRO A 232 -32.35 6.60 3.74
N PRO A 233 -31.26 6.47 4.51
CA PRO A 233 -31.29 6.66 5.96
C PRO A 233 -31.34 8.15 6.33
N ALA A 234 -32.13 8.45 7.35
CA ALA A 234 -32.31 9.77 7.93
C ALA A 234 -31.05 10.27 8.64
N SER A 235 -30.69 11.53 8.39
CA SER A 235 -29.82 12.32 9.27
C SER A 235 -30.59 13.55 9.75
N SER A 236 -31.16 13.45 10.95
CA SER A 236 -31.67 14.59 11.71
C SER A 236 -30.52 15.16 12.56
N GLY A 237 -30.23 16.45 12.36
CA GLY A 237 -29.35 17.19 13.23
C GLY A 237 -30.06 17.81 14.43
N SER A 238 -29.25 18.10 15.45
CA SER A 238 -29.41 19.10 16.51
C SER A 238 -30.07 18.68 17.83
N SER A 239 -29.26 18.60 18.90
CA SER A 239 -29.28 19.60 19.99
C SER A 239 -28.17 19.30 21.01
N GLY A 240 -27.53 20.35 21.52
CA GLY A 240 -26.30 20.26 22.32
C GLY A 240 -26.49 20.12 23.82
N SER A 241 -25.40 19.84 24.53
CA SER A 241 -25.20 20.28 25.91
C SER A 241 -23.72 20.20 26.33
N LEU A 242 -23.21 21.37 26.72
CA LEU A 242 -22.22 21.73 27.73
C LEU A 242 -21.36 20.64 28.41
N GLY A 243 -20.05 20.94 28.51
CA GLY A 243 -19.29 20.72 29.75
C GLY A 243 -17.90 20.08 29.58
N GLY A 244 -16.86 20.77 30.07
CA GLY A 244 -15.69 20.09 30.64
C GLY A 244 -14.33 20.44 30.02
N ALA A 245 -13.58 21.28 30.73
CA ALA A 245 -12.21 21.69 30.46
C ALA A 245 -11.14 20.58 30.67
N ALA A 246 -10.00 20.71 29.99
CA ALA A 246 -8.61 20.54 30.47
C ALA A 246 -7.68 20.29 29.25
N ALA A 247 -6.86 21.26 28.81
CA ALA A 247 -5.56 21.67 29.35
C ALA A 247 -4.35 20.90 28.76
N LYS A 248 -3.39 21.70 28.26
CA LYS A 248 -1.94 21.45 28.09
C LYS A 248 -1.53 20.51 26.94
N SER A 249 -0.43 20.73 26.22
CA SER A 249 0.55 21.81 26.15
C SER A 249 1.38 21.52 24.90
N GLY A 250 1.62 22.53 24.08
CA GLY A 250 2.66 22.45 23.06
C GLY A 250 4.03 22.35 23.73
N SER A 251 4.94 21.62 23.10
CA SER A 251 6.37 21.89 23.23
C SER A 251 6.97 21.85 21.84
N SER A 252 7.23 23.05 21.34
CA SER A 252 8.18 23.31 20.29
C SER A 252 9.58 23.09 20.87
N THR A 253 10.44 22.34 20.20
CA THR A 253 11.87 22.38 20.47
C THR A 253 12.61 22.42 19.15
N THR A 254 12.97 23.64 18.79
CA THR A 254 14.08 23.98 17.91
C THR A 254 15.37 23.39 18.50
N LEU A 255 16.08 22.54 17.76
CA LEU A 255 17.45 22.20 18.07
C LEU A 255 18.39 22.83 17.04
N THR A 256 19.22 23.66 17.63
CA THR A 256 20.30 24.51 17.13
C THR A 256 21.35 23.73 16.36
N VAL A 257 21.85 24.39 15.32
CA VAL A 257 23.11 24.12 14.65
C VAL A 257 24.25 24.33 15.64
N ASP A 258 25.08 23.31 15.84
CA ASP A 258 26.43 23.49 16.37
C ASP A 258 27.44 23.02 15.33
N SER A 259 28.16 24.00 14.81
CA SER A 259 29.44 23.86 14.13
C SER A 259 30.49 23.40 15.15
N ASN A 260 31.32 22.43 14.80
CA ASN A 260 32.67 22.32 15.35
C ASN A 260 33.60 21.55 14.42
N ASN A 261 34.71 22.22 14.08
CA ASN A 261 36.02 21.78 13.57
C ASN A 261 36.12 20.45 12.80
#